data_AF-A0A5P6VUH6-F1
#
_entry.id   AF-A0A5P6VUH6-F1
#
_cell.length_a   1.000
_cell.length_b   1.000
_cell.length_c   1.000
_cell.angle_alpha   90.00
_cell.angle_beta   90.00
_cell.angle_gamma   90.00
#
_symmetry.space_group_name_H-M   'P 1'
#
loop_
_entity.id
_entity.type
_entity.pdbx_description
1 polymer ?
#
loop_
_entity_poly.entity_id
_entity_poly.type
_entity_poly.pdbx_seq_one_letter_code
_entity_poly.pdbx_strand_id
1 'polypeptide(L)' 'MQTGKEVDMGGPFDYFGEISHPDYKGISPEQYDNRMTLQQVMVRNGFEPINCEWWHFTLKNEPYPETYFDFPVSSSYLRK' A
#
# COMPACT_ATOMS: atom_id res chain seq x y z
N MET A 1 19.26 5.27 -0.24
CA MET A 1 18.84 4.64 1.02
C MET A 1 20.09 4.27 1.81
N GLN A 2 20.37 4.94 2.93
CA GLN A 2 21.62 4.75 3.69
C GLN A 2 21.44 3.87 4.94
N THR A 3 20.21 3.77 5.48
CA THR A 3 19.93 3.11 6.76
C THR A 3 19.23 1.75 6.62
N GLY A 4 18.56 1.48 5.49
CA GLY A 4 17.74 0.28 5.30
C GLY A 4 16.55 0.14 6.26
N LYS A 5 16.29 1.15 7.10
CA LYS A 5 15.20 1.17 8.07
C LYS A 5 13.89 1.47 7.36
N GLU A 6 12.82 0.79 7.77
CA GLU A 6 11.46 1.10 7.34
C GLU A 6 11.05 2.52 7.73
N VAL A 7 10.22 3.12 6.89
CA VAL A 7 9.64 4.44 7.11
C VAL A 7 8.49 4.30 8.10
N ASP A 8 8.44 5.19 9.10
CA ASP A 8 7.35 5.19 10.07
C ASP A 8 6.06 5.75 9.45
N MET A 9 5.03 4.91 9.41
CA MET A 9 3.71 5.21 8.84
C MET A 9 2.65 5.49 9.92
N GLY A 10 3.03 5.49 11.21
CA GLY A 10 2.10 5.75 12.33
C GLY A 10 1.20 4.58 12.72
N GLY A 11 1.35 3.43 12.06
CA GLY A 11 0.63 2.20 12.39
C GLY A 11 1.20 1.02 11.59
N PRO A 12 1.02 -0.23 12.06
CA PRO A 12 1.50 -1.40 11.34
C PRO A 12 0.64 -1.69 10.11
N PHE A 13 1.19 -2.47 9.19
CA PHE A 13 0.44 -3.15 8.12
C PHE A 13 -0.61 -4.08 8.73
N ASP A 14 -1.74 -4.30 8.02
CA ASP A 14 -2.86 -5.17 8.42
C ASP A 14 -3.57 -4.78 9.73
N TYR A 15 -3.51 -3.52 10.13
CA TYR A 15 -4.34 -3.01 11.22
C TYR A 15 -5.67 -2.42 10.74
N PHE A 16 -6.78 -3.12 10.95
CA PHE A 16 -8.11 -2.67 10.50
C PHE A 16 -8.77 -1.69 11.47
N GLY A 17 -8.33 -0.43 11.47
CA GLY A 17 -8.92 0.66 12.28
C GLY A 17 -8.71 2.04 11.66
N GLU A 18 -9.35 3.06 12.23
CA GLU A 18 -9.33 4.43 11.68
C GLU A 18 -7.91 5.00 11.49
N ILE A 19 -6.95 4.59 12.34
CA ILE A 19 -5.55 4.99 12.20
C ILE A 19 -4.94 4.58 10.85
N SER A 20 -5.51 3.56 10.18
CA SER A 20 -5.02 3.06 8.89
C SER A 20 -5.55 3.85 7.71
N HIS A 21 -6.54 4.71 7.90
CA HIS A 21 -7.03 5.58 6.83
C HIS A 21 -5.91 6.53 6.38
N PRO A 22 -5.66 6.70 5.07
CA PRO A 22 -4.57 7.54 4.59
C PRO A 22 -4.65 8.99 5.07
N ASP A 23 -5.86 9.51 5.27
CA ASP A 23 -6.13 10.90 5.67
C ASP A 23 -6.21 11.11 7.20
N TYR A 24 -6.02 10.06 8.00
CA TYR A 24 -6.10 10.11 9.47
C TYR A 24 -5.17 11.17 10.06
N LYS A 25 -5.69 11.98 10.98
CA LYS A 25 -5.00 13.15 11.55
C LYS A 25 -4.43 12.95 12.96
N GLY A 26 -4.65 11.78 13.57
CA GLY A 26 -4.13 11.45 14.92
C GLY A 26 -2.69 10.94 14.93
N ILE A 27 -1.94 11.12 13.84
CA ILE A 27 -0.54 10.73 13.67
C ILE A 27 0.35 11.97 13.53
N SER A 28 1.67 11.79 13.61
CA SER A 28 2.59 12.91 13.41
C SER A 28 2.53 13.45 11.97
N PRO A 29 2.88 14.73 11.74
CA PRO A 29 2.98 15.29 10.38
C PRO A 29 3.93 14.48 9.48
N GLU A 30 5.05 14.00 10.01
CA GLU A 30 6.00 13.17 9.27
C GLU A 30 5.38 11.84 8.83
N GLN A 31 4.64 11.15 9.73
CA GLN A 31 3.94 9.91 9.40
C GLN A 31 2.86 10.14 8.33
N TYR A 32 2.15 11.28 8.40
CA TYR A 32 1.18 11.67 7.37
C TYR A 32 1.85 11.92 6.01
N ASP A 33 2.94 12.69 5.99
CA ASP A 33 3.69 13.01 4.77
C ASP A 33 4.30 11.76 4.14
N ASN A 34 4.73 10.79 4.95
CA ASN A 34 5.19 9.48 4.47
C ASN A 34 4.08 8.71 3.72
N ARG A 35 2.85 8.67 4.28
CA ARG A 35 1.68 8.07 3.62
C ARG A 35 1.34 8.78 2.31
N MET A 36 1.36 10.12 2.32
CA MET A 36 1.06 10.91 1.12
C MET A 36 2.11 10.72 0.03
N THR A 37 3.39 10.62 0.42
CA THR A 37 4.48 10.31 -0.52
C THR A 37 4.26 8.96 -1.19
N LEU A 38 3.95 7.91 -0.41
CA LEU A 38 3.61 6.60 -0.96
C LEU A 38 2.43 6.69 -1.93
N GLN A 39 1.32 7.32 -1.51
CA GLN A 39 0.13 7.47 -2.33
C GLN A 39 0.41 8.19 -3.65
N GLN A 40 1.14 9.32 -3.60
CA GLN A 40 1.49 10.10 -4.80
C GLN A 40 2.33 9.29 -5.78
N VAL A 41 3.32 8.53 -5.29
CA VAL A 41 4.17 7.68 -6.13
C VAL A 41 3.33 6.58 -6.78
N MET A 42 2.45 5.92 -6.02
CA MET A 42 1.60 4.85 -6.53
C MET A 42 0.61 5.37 -7.59
N VAL A 43 -0.06 6.50 -7.31
CA VAL A 43 -0.98 7.15 -8.27
C VAL A 43 -0.26 7.54 -9.57
N ARG A 44 0.95 8.11 -9.47
CA ARG A 44 1.77 8.45 -10.65
C ARG A 44 2.11 7.23 -11.51
N ASN A 45 2.15 6.03 -10.92
CA ASN A 45 2.46 4.77 -11.60
C ASN A 45 1.21 3.94 -11.95
N GLY A 46 0.01 4.55 -11.94
CA GLY A 46 -1.20 3.91 -12.43
C GLY A 46 -1.96 3.08 -11.41
N PHE A 47 -1.67 3.24 -10.12
CA PHE A 47 -2.42 2.60 -9.04
C PHE A 47 -3.50 3.55 -8.47
N GLU A 48 -4.54 2.95 -7.89
CA GLU A 48 -5.61 3.63 -7.16
C GLU A 48 -5.52 3.25 -5.67
N PRO A 49 -5.50 4.22 -4.74
CA PRO A 49 -5.48 3.94 -3.31
C PRO A 49 -6.86 3.53 -2.79
N ILE A 50 -6.89 2.80 -1.66
CA ILE A 50 -8.10 2.62 -0.87
C ILE A 50 -8.13 3.60 0.32
N ASN A 51 -9.31 4.09 0.70
CA ASN A 51 -9.45 5.13 1.71
C ASN A 51 -9.36 4.62 3.16
N CYS A 52 -9.34 3.31 3.39
CA CYS A 52 -9.29 2.72 4.73
C CYS A 52 -7.93 2.14 5.12
N GLU A 53 -7.00 1.99 4.17
CA GLU A 53 -5.72 1.31 4.36
C GLU A 53 -4.60 2.04 3.60
N TRP A 54 -3.69 2.70 4.31
CA TRP A 54 -2.60 3.48 3.71
C TRP A 54 -1.62 2.66 2.86
N TRP A 55 -1.61 1.33 3.04
CA TRP A 55 -0.75 0.39 2.31
C TRP A 55 -1.38 -0.21 1.05
N HIS A 56 -2.70 -0.11 0.87
CA HIS A 56 -3.40 -0.88 -0.15
C HIS A 56 -3.66 -0.05 -1.43
N PHE A 57 -3.31 -0.66 -2.56
CA PHE A 57 -3.40 -0.05 -3.88
C PHE A 57 -3.81 -1.10 -4.92
N THR A 58 -4.70 -0.72 -5.83
CA THR A 58 -5.13 -1.55 -6.97
C THR A 58 -4.59 -0.96 -8.26
N LEU A 59 -4.16 -1.79 -9.21
CA LEU A 59 -3.75 -1.30 -10.53
C LEU A 59 -4.98 -0.86 -11.33
N LYS A 60 -5.03 0.41 -11.77
CA LYS A 60 -6.20 1.03 -12.42
C LYS A 60 -6.70 0.27 -13.65
N ASN A 61 -5.76 -0.21 -14.48
CA ASN A 61 -6.04 -0.93 -15.71
C ASN A 61 -5.52 -2.36 -15.59
N GLU A 62 -5.94 -3.08 -14.55
CA GLU A 62 -5.49 -4.45 -14.34
C GLU A 62 -6.04 -5.43 -15.40
N PRO A 63 -5.30 -6.48 -15.77
CA PRO A 63 -5.69 -7.40 -16.83
C PRO A 63 -6.84 -8.35 -16.47
N TYR A 64 -7.14 -8.53 -15.17
CA TYR A 64 -8.07 -9.57 -14.71
C TYR A 64 -9.02 -9.09 -13.58
N PRO A 65 -9.78 -7.99 -13.77
CA PRO A 65 -10.55 -7.36 -12.68
C PRO A 65 -11.62 -8.24 -12.04
N GLU A 66 -12.17 -9.20 -12.79
CA GLU A 66 -13.24 -10.09 -12.35
C GLU A 66 -12.74 -11.53 -12.09
N THR A 67 -11.43 -11.77 -12.13
CA THR A 67 -10.86 -13.11 -11.95
C THR A 67 -10.15 -13.23 -10.61
N TYR A 68 -10.70 -14.08 -9.74
CA TYR A 68 -10.09 -14.45 -8.47
C TYR A 68 -9.32 -15.75 -8.65
N PHE A 69 -8.00 -15.67 -8.61
CA PHE A 69 -7.14 -16.84 -8.73
C PHE A 69 -7.04 -17.60 -7.40
N ASP A 70 -7.02 -18.94 -7.47
CA ASP A 70 -6.89 -19.84 -6.31
C ASP A 70 -5.77 -20.87 -6.50
N PHE A 71 -4.67 -20.44 -7.13
CA PHE A 71 -3.44 -21.24 -7.18
C PHE A 71 -2.51 -20.82 -6.02
N PRO A 72 -1.69 -21.75 -5.49
CA PRO A 72 -0.79 -21.42 -4.38
C PRO A 72 0.30 -20.43 -4.81
N VAL A 73 0.60 -19.45 -3.94
CA VAL A 73 1.76 -18.56 -4.12
C VAL A 73 3.02 -19.34 -3.80
N SER A 74 3.85 -19.61 -4.82
CA SER A 74 5.12 -20.34 -4.65
C SER A 74 6.22 -19.74 -5.51
N SER A 75 7.42 -19.63 -4.93
CA SER A 75 8.62 -19.19 -5.65
C SER A 75 9.02 -20.15 -6.78
N SER A 76 8.54 -21.40 -6.75
CA SER A 76 8.72 -22.36 -7.85
C SER A 76 8.11 -21.88 -9.17
N TYR A 77 7.08 -21.02 -9.12
CA TYR A 77 6.42 -20.47 -10.31
C TYR A 77 7.12 -19.23 -10.89
N LEU A 78 8.05 -18.60 -10.15
CA LEU A 78 8.82 -17.44 -10.60
C LEU A 78 9.98 -17.81 -11.54
N ARG A 79 10.07 -19.08 -11.96
CA ARG A 79 11.07 -19.57 -12.90
C ARG A 79 10.41 -19.91 -14.24
N LYS A 80 10.49 -18.96 -15.18
CA LYS A 80 10.66 -19.19 -16.62
C LYS A 80 11.12 -17.90 -17.28
#